data_AF-A0A8J8Q1E3-F1
#
_entry.id   AF-A0A8J8Q1E3-F1
#
_cell.length_a   1.000
_cell.length_b   1.000
_cell.length_c   1.000
_cell.angle_alpha   90.00
_cell.angle_beta   90.00
_cell.angle_gamma   90.00
#
_symmetry.space_group_name_H-M   'P 1'
#
loop_
_entity.id
_entity.type
_entity.pdbx_description
1 polymer ?
#
loop_
_entity_poly.entity_id
_entity_poly.type
_entity_poly.pdbx_seq_one_letter_code
_entity_poly.pdbx_strand_id
1 'polypeptide(L)'
;MSTESMSDRREHIRSISVTALSALFGVGAAFASVAITGDMAPAEAATDTRALLLVLGAILAQFVLFDFTSIYGEDEFGVKHYLFITFMTFSFWFVVWGILLTTEAMA
;
A
#
# COMPACT_ATOMS: atom_id res chain seq x y z
N MET A 1 -24.07 -5.14 -27.43
CA MET A 1 -22.62 -5.03 -27.68
C MET A 1 -21.97 -3.79 -27.07
N SER A 2 -22.62 -2.61 -27.04
CA SER A 2 -22.05 -1.41 -26.38
C SER A 2 -22.00 -1.46 -24.84
N THR A 3 -22.81 -2.30 -24.19
CA THR A 3 -22.86 -2.45 -22.73
C THR A 3 -21.77 -3.37 -22.18
N GLU A 4 -21.38 -4.42 -22.92
CA GLU A 4 -20.26 -5.31 -22.57
C GLU A 4 -18.93 -4.54 -22.55
N SER A 5 -18.63 -3.72 -23.56
CA SER A 5 -17.39 -2.93 -23.61
C SER A 5 -17.27 -1.90 -22.48
N MET A 6 -18.41 -1.38 -22.01
CA MET A 6 -18.47 -0.48 -20.85
C MET A 6 -18.25 -1.22 -19.53
N SER A 7 -18.72 -2.46 -19.40
CA SER A 7 -18.47 -3.30 -18.22
C SER A 7 -16.99 -3.66 -18.10
N ASP A 8 -16.39 -4.14 -19.19
CA ASP A 8 -15.01 -4.60 -19.26
C ASP A 8 -14.01 -3.48 -18.92
N ARG A 9 -14.28 -2.25 -19.40
CA ARG A 9 -13.49 -1.07 -19.06
C ARG A 9 -13.54 -0.73 -17.56
N ARG A 10 -14.72 -0.82 -16.92
CA ARG A 10 -14.86 -0.51 -15.49
C ARG A 10 -14.09 -1.51 -14.63
N GLU A 11 -14.16 -2.79 -14.97
CA GLU A 11 -13.41 -3.84 -14.28
C GLU A 11 -11.90 -3.63 -14.42
N HIS A 12 -11.44 -3.28 -15.63
CA HIS A 12 -10.04 -2.98 -15.88
C HIS A 12 -9.54 -1.78 -15.06
N ILE A 13 -10.28 -0.67 -15.07
CA ILE A 13 -9.93 0.53 -14.28
C ILE A 13 -9.90 0.20 -12.78
N ARG A 14 -10.89 -0.53 -12.26
CA ARG A 14 -10.91 -0.98 -10.86
C ARG A 14 -9.64 -1.74 -10.50
N SER A 15 -9.26 -2.73 -11.31
CA SER A 15 -8.07 -3.56 -11.07
C SER A 15 -6.78 -2.72 -11.06
N ILE A 16 -6.63 -1.80 -12.02
CA ILE A 16 -5.48 -0.89 -12.09
C ILE A 16 -5.45 0.04 -10.88
N SER A 17 -6.57 0.67 -10.53
CA SER A 17 -6.65 1.62 -9.41
C SER A 17 -6.30 0.95 -8.08
N VAL A 18 -6.81 -0.25 -7.81
CA VAL A 18 -6.50 -0.99 -6.58
C VAL A 18 -5.01 -1.33 -6.51
N THR A 19 -4.44 -1.80 -7.62
CA THR A 19 -3.01 -2.13 -7.69
C THR A 19 -2.13 -0.89 -7.50
N ALA A 20 -2.44 0.19 -8.22
CA ALA A 20 -1.67 1.44 -8.19
C ALA A 20 -1.74 2.10 -6.81
N LEU A 21 -2.93 2.21 -6.21
CA LEU A 21 -3.10 2.77 -4.87
C LEU A 21 -2.40 1.91 -3.81
N SER A 22 -2.48 0.57 -3.92
CA SER A 22 -1.79 -0.33 -3.00
C SER A 22 -0.28 -0.15 -3.04
N ALA A 23 0.29 -0.06 -4.24
CA ALA A 23 1.72 0.18 -4.43
C ALA A 23 2.16 1.57 -3.93
N LEU A 24 1.42 2.63 -4.30
CA LEU A 24 1.74 4.01 -3.91
C LEU A 24 1.69 4.23 -2.40
N PHE A 25 0.72 3.64 -1.71
CA PHE A 25 0.67 3.66 -0.24
C PHE A 25 1.87 2.93 0.37
N GLY A 26 2.30 1.79 -0.20
CA GLY A 26 3.50 1.09 0.27
C GLY A 26 4.75 1.95 0.15
N VAL A 27 4.93 2.60 -1.00
CA VAL A 27 6.04 3.56 -1.24
C VAL A 27 5.93 4.74 -0.27
N GLY A 28 4.76 5.35 -0.13
CA GLY A 28 4.53 6.47 0.80
C GLY A 28 4.79 6.10 2.25
N ALA A 29 4.38 4.90 2.67
CA ALA A 29 4.68 4.37 4.00
C ALA A 29 6.18 4.19 4.23
N ALA A 30 6.96 3.85 3.19
CA ALA A 30 8.42 3.71 3.32
C ALA A 30 9.06 5.07 3.58
N PHE A 31 8.66 6.11 2.84
CA PHE A 31 9.12 7.48 3.11
C PHE A 31 8.65 8.00 4.48
N ALA A 32 7.43 7.66 4.90
CA ALA A 32 6.97 8.02 6.24
C ALA A 32 7.77 7.27 7.33
N SER A 33 8.21 6.04 7.05
CA SER A 33 9.11 5.28 7.94
C SER A 33 10.48 5.96 8.09
N VAL A 34 11.03 6.50 6.98
CA VAL A 34 12.23 7.36 7.02
C VAL A 34 11.98 8.55 7.94
N ALA A 35 10.87 9.26 7.76
CA ALA A 35 10.60 10.49 8.49
C ALA A 35 10.51 10.30 10.02
N ILE A 36 10.12 9.11 10.49
CA ILE A 36 10.01 8.80 11.93
C ILE A 36 11.25 8.14 12.53
N THR A 37 12.14 7.57 11.71
CA THR A 37 13.35 6.84 12.17
C THR A 37 14.66 7.44 11.63
N GLY A 38 14.61 8.56 10.91
CA GLY A 38 15.76 9.15 10.22
C GLY A 38 16.89 9.62 11.13
N ASP A 39 16.62 9.85 12.42
CA ASP A 39 17.64 10.20 13.42
C ASP A 39 18.38 8.97 13.99
N MET A 40 17.99 7.76 13.59
CA MET A 40 18.55 6.51 14.10
C MET A 40 19.56 5.91 13.12
N ALA A 41 20.50 5.12 13.64
CA ALA A 41 21.35 4.30 12.79
C ALA A 41 20.49 3.31 11.98
N PRO A 42 20.83 2.98 10.71
CA PRO A 42 20.02 2.09 9.87
C PRO A 42 19.69 0.74 10.50
N ALA A 43 20.64 0.17 11.27
CA ALA A 43 20.44 -1.10 11.97
C ALA A 43 19.36 -1.01 13.08
N GLU A 44 19.28 0.13 13.76
CA GLU A 44 18.27 0.36 14.80
C GLU A 44 16.91 0.65 14.16
N ALA A 45 16.89 1.51 13.13
CA ALA A 45 15.70 1.85 12.34
C ALA A 45 15.05 0.60 11.71
N ALA A 46 15.85 -0.36 11.24
CA ALA A 46 15.37 -1.63 10.68
C ALA A 46 14.60 -2.50 11.68
N THR A 47 14.84 -2.32 12.98
CA THR A 47 14.19 -3.09 14.06
C THR A 47 13.06 -2.35 14.75
N ASP A 48 12.76 -1.11 14.35
CA ASP A 48 11.74 -0.30 15.00
C ASP A 48 10.32 -0.76 14.62
N THR A 49 9.58 -1.22 15.64
CA THR A 49 8.17 -1.60 15.53
C THR A 49 7.25 -0.47 15.08
N ARG A 50 7.63 0.81 15.24
CA ARG A 50 6.83 1.96 14.78
C ARG A 50 6.64 1.96 13.27
N ALA A 51 7.66 1.57 12.51
CA ALA A 51 7.56 1.45 11.06
C ALA A 51 6.54 0.37 10.66
N LEU A 52 6.51 -0.76 11.38
CA LEU A 52 5.51 -1.80 11.17
C LEU A 52 4.08 -1.33 11.52
N LEU A 53 3.92 -0.60 12.63
CA LEU A 53 2.63 -0.03 13.02
C LEU A 53 2.13 1.00 12.00
N LEU A 54 3.03 1.76 11.39
CA LEU A 54 2.69 2.72 10.34
C LEU A 54 2.14 2.01 9.10
N VAL A 55 2.76 0.90 8.68
CA VAL A 55 2.26 0.10 7.55
C VAL A 55 0.91 -0.52 7.87
N LEU A 56 0.74 -1.06 9.07
CA LEU A 56 -0.55 -1.58 9.51
C LEU A 56 -1.64 -0.48 9.46
N GLY A 57 -1.33 0.72 9.95
CA GLY A 57 -2.21 1.88 9.87
C GLY A 57 -2.53 2.29 8.42
N ALA A 58 -1.54 2.27 7.54
CA ALA A 58 -1.71 2.55 6.12
C ALA A 58 -2.65 1.53 5.45
N ILE A 59 -2.51 0.24 5.76
CA ILE A 59 -3.37 -0.83 5.25
C ILE A 59 -4.82 -0.64 5.72
N LEU A 60 -5.02 -0.34 7.01
CA LEU A 60 -6.36 -0.07 7.55
C LEU A 60 -6.99 1.17 6.91
N ALA A 61 -6.21 2.23 6.70
CA ALA A 61 -6.66 3.44 6.01
C ALA A 61 -7.09 3.16 4.56
N GLN A 62 -6.39 2.25 3.87
CA GLN A 62 -6.79 1.83 2.53
C GLN A 62 -8.11 1.07 2.51
N PHE A 63 -8.38 0.23 3.52
CA PHE A 63 -9.68 -0.45 3.59
C PHE A 63 -10.83 0.56 3.71
N VAL A 64 -10.65 1.59 4.55
CA VAL A 64 -11.62 2.69 4.68
C VAL A 64 -11.74 3.48 3.36
N LEU A 65 -10.62 3.74 2.69
CA LEU A 65 -10.60 4.46 1.41
C LEU A 65 -11.34 3.69 0.30
N PHE A 66 -11.11 2.39 0.18
CA PHE A 66 -11.73 1.56 -0.85
C PHE A 66 -13.22 1.32 -0.59
N ASP A 67 -13.61 1.24 0.68
CA ASP A 67 -15.01 1.19 1.10
C ASP A 67 -15.72 2.52 0.76
N PHE A 68 -15.14 3.66 1.17
CA PHE A 68 -15.72 4.98 0.92
C PHE A 68 -15.82 5.36 -0.56
N THR A 69 -14.84 4.95 -1.37
CA THR A 69 -14.84 5.22 -2.82
C THR A 69 -15.79 4.33 -3.59
N SER A 70 -16.42 3.33 -2.95
CA SER A 70 -17.33 2.35 -3.56
C SER A 70 -16.79 1.78 -4.88
N ILE A 71 -15.47 1.56 -4.94
CA ILE A 71 -14.79 1.03 -6.14
C ILE A 71 -15.34 -0.35 -6.55
N TYR A 72 -15.91 -1.08 -5.58
CA TYR A 72 -16.54 -2.37 -5.76
C TYR A 72 -18.07 -2.30 -5.94
N GLY A 73 -18.69 -1.13 -5.74
CA GLY A 73 -20.14 -0.96 -5.93
C GLY A 73 -20.95 -1.91 -5.04
N GLU A 74 -21.78 -2.74 -5.66
CA GLU A 74 -22.57 -3.80 -4.99
C GLU A 74 -21.79 -5.12 -4.82
N ASP A 75 -20.60 -5.25 -5.41
CA ASP A 75 -19.78 -6.45 -5.25
C ASP A 75 -19.22 -6.54 -3.84
N GLU A 76 -19.34 -7.72 -3.22
CA GLU A 76 -18.84 -7.95 -1.87
C GLU A 76 -17.30 -7.90 -1.83
N PHE A 77 -16.77 -7.16 -0.87
CA PHE A 77 -15.33 -7.06 -0.65
C PHE A 77 -14.80 -8.36 -0.02
N GLY A 78 -14.44 -9.31 -0.87
CA GLY A 78 -13.97 -10.63 -0.43
C GLY A 78 -12.58 -10.61 0.21
N VAL A 79 -12.27 -11.70 0.95
CA VAL A 79 -10.98 -11.94 1.62
C VAL A 79 -9.78 -11.78 0.68
N LYS A 80 -9.92 -12.16 -0.60
CA LYS A 80 -8.88 -11.99 -1.62
C LYS A 80 -8.42 -10.54 -1.75
N HIS A 81 -9.34 -9.56 -1.66
CA HIS A 81 -9.01 -8.15 -1.82
C HIS A 81 -8.23 -7.62 -0.61
N TYR A 82 -8.64 -7.99 0.60
CA TYR A 82 -7.88 -7.68 1.82
C TYR A 82 -6.46 -8.24 1.76
N LEU A 83 -6.31 -9.51 1.36
CA LEU A 83 -5.00 -10.14 1.23
C LEU A 83 -4.14 -9.46 0.16
N PHE A 84 -4.73 -9.13 -0.99
CA PHE A 84 -4.02 -8.45 -2.07
C PHE A 84 -3.48 -7.09 -1.64
N ILE A 85 -4.33 -6.24 -1.04
CA ILE A 85 -3.94 -4.90 -0.59
C ILE A 85 -2.85 -5.00 0.49
N THR A 86 -3.09 -5.82 1.51
CA THR A 86 -2.13 -6.05 2.61
C THR A 86 -0.77 -6.49 2.06
N PHE A 87 -0.76 -7.50 1.19
CA PHE A 87 0.47 -8.04 0.63
C PHE A 87 1.19 -7.03 -0.27
N MET A 88 0.46 -6.35 -1.16
CA MET A 88 1.03 -5.39 -2.10
C MET A 88 1.62 -4.19 -1.38
N THR A 89 0.88 -3.60 -0.44
CA THR A 89 1.34 -2.44 0.34
C THR A 89 2.53 -2.80 1.23
N PHE A 90 2.48 -3.96 1.90
CA PHE A 90 3.62 -4.44 2.69
C PHE A 90 4.86 -4.70 1.83
N SER A 91 4.71 -5.36 0.67
CA SER A 91 5.84 -5.71 -0.19
C SER A 91 6.53 -4.46 -0.75
N PHE A 92 5.77 -3.49 -1.24
CA PHE A 92 6.34 -2.23 -1.74
C PHE A 92 7.01 -1.42 -0.62
N TRP A 93 6.38 -1.36 0.55
CA TRP A 93 7.00 -0.75 1.72
C TRP A 93 8.32 -1.44 2.05
N PHE A 94 8.34 -2.76 2.18
CA PHE A 94 9.51 -3.52 2.60
C PHE A 94 10.68 -3.35 1.62
N VAL A 95 10.41 -3.43 0.32
CA VAL A 95 11.45 -3.27 -0.71
C VAL A 95 12.00 -1.84 -0.72
N VAL A 96 11.13 -0.83 -0.75
CA VAL A 96 11.58 0.58 -0.79
C VAL A 96 12.31 0.96 0.50
N TRP A 97 11.77 0.55 1.65
CA TRP A 97 12.39 0.76 2.95
C TRP A 97 13.76 0.09 3.05
N GLY A 98 13.86 -1.18 2.63
CA GLY A 98 15.14 -1.91 2.59
C GLY A 98 16.17 -1.26 1.66
N ILE A 99 15.75 -0.71 0.52
CA ILE A 99 16.64 0.05 -0.36
C ILE A 99 17.14 1.31 0.36
N LEU A 100 16.25 2.11 0.95
CA LEU A 100 16.62 3.36 1.63
C LEU A 100 17.57 3.14 2.82
N LEU A 101 17.38 2.04 3.55
CA LEU A 101 18.28 1.64 4.65
C LEU A 101 19.67 1.21 4.17
N THR A 102 19.76 0.59 2.99
CA THR A 102 21.02 0.03 2.48
C THR A 102 21.82 1.01 1.64
N THR A 103 21.19 2.01 1.04
CA THR A 103 21.86 3.03 0.22
C THR A 103 22.48 4.17 1.02
N GLU A 104 22.47 4.11 2.35
CA GLU A 104 22.90 5.20 3.25
C GLU A 104 22.23 6.55 2.93
N ALA A 105 21.04 6.54 2.32
CA ALA A 105 20.27 7.76 2.06
C ALA A 105 19.86 8.49 3.37
N MET A 106 20.12 7.88 4.52
CA MET A 106 19.84 8.37 5.86
C MET A 106 21.13 8.66 6.69
N ALA A 107 22.30 8.77 6.05
CA ALA A 107 23.57 9.13 6.67
C ALA A 107 23.91 10.62 6.52
#